data_AF-A0A1F2T105-F1
#
_entry.id   AF-A0A1F2T105-F1
#
_cell.length_a   1.000
_cell.length_b   1.000
_cell.length_c   1.000
_cell.angle_alpha   90.00
_cell.angle_beta   90.00
_cell.angle_gamma   90.00
#
_symmetry.space_group_name_H-M   'P 1'
#
loop_
_entity.id
_entity.type
_entity.pdbx_description
1 polymer ?
#
loop_
_entity_poly.entity_id
_entity_poly.type
_entity_poly.pdbx_seq_one_letter_code
_entity_poly.pdbx_strand_id
1 'polypeptide(L)'
;MDLDEIQRLVRQGDYEFSFHAQQERLEENLDITEIEAALIGTAEILEAFPSDPWGESCLVLGFAGSQPIHKSCWDGPRESRTIAKH
;
A
#
# COMPACT_ATOMS: atom_id res chain seq x y z
N MET A 1 -0.78 -9.51 7.69
CA MET A 1 -0.33 -8.11 7.73
C MET A 1 -1.46 -7.27 8.32
N ASP A 2 -1.15 -6.36 9.23
CA ASP A 2 -2.11 -5.41 9.80
C ASP A 2 -1.70 -3.95 9.51
N LEU A 3 -2.57 -3.01 9.86
CA LEU A 3 -2.36 -1.59 9.55
C LEU A 3 -1.16 -1.01 10.32
N ASP A 4 -0.94 -1.44 11.56
CA ASP A 4 0.16 -0.94 12.39
C ASP A 4 1.51 -1.33 11.76
N GLU A 5 1.63 -2.56 11.27
CA GLU A 5 2.79 -3.05 10.56
C GLU A 5 3.02 -2.28 9.25
N ILE A 6 1.98 -2.06 8.46
CA ILE A 6 2.07 -1.27 7.20
C ILE A 6 2.59 0.14 7.51
N GLN A 7 1.98 0.82 8.47
CA GLN A 7 2.39 2.17 8.84
C GLN A 7 3.82 2.21 9.39
N ARG A 8 4.24 1.19 10.13
CA ARG A 8 5.62 1.06 10.61
C ARG A 8 6.60 0.94 9.45
N LEU A 9 6.32 0.10 8.46
CA LEU A 9 7.16 -0.10 7.27
C LEU A 9 7.23 1.17 6.41
N VAL A 10 6.10 1.85 6.20
CA VAL A 10 6.06 3.12 5.47
C VAL A 10 6.92 4.18 6.16
N ARG A 11 6.79 4.36 7.48
CA ARG A 11 7.61 5.31 8.25
C ARG A 11 9.11 5.01 8.20
N GLN A 12 9.49 3.76 7.96
CA GLN A 12 10.88 3.34 7.83
C GLN A 12 11.40 3.39 6.39
N GLY A 13 10.53 3.60 5.41
CA GLY A 13 10.87 3.42 3.98
C GLY A 13 11.14 1.96 3.61
N ASP A 14 10.69 0.99 4.41
CA ASP A 14 10.93 -0.44 4.25
C ASP A 14 9.84 -1.11 3.37
N TYR A 15 9.58 -0.52 2.21
CA TYR A 15 8.62 -0.99 1.22
C TYR A 15 9.08 -0.64 -0.20
N GLU A 16 8.54 -1.32 -1.20
CA GLU A 16 8.74 -1.01 -2.60
C GLU A 16 7.40 -0.90 -3.34
N PHE A 17 7.41 -0.33 -4.53
CA PHE A 17 6.29 -0.39 -5.45
C PHE A 17 6.61 -1.42 -6.53
N SER A 18 5.63 -2.26 -6.87
CA SER A 18 5.77 -3.04 -8.10
C SER A 18 5.76 -2.11 -9.31
N PHE A 19 6.22 -2.63 -10.44
CA PHE A 19 6.09 -1.97 -11.73
C PHE A 19 4.66 -1.50 -12.00
N HIS A 20 3.65 -2.36 -11.75
CA HIS A 20 2.26 -2.00 -11.99
C HIS A 20 1.82 -0.81 -11.14
N ALA A 21 2.15 -0.83 -9.85
CA ALA A 21 1.77 0.24 -8.94
C ALA A 21 2.49 1.56 -9.21
N GLN A 22 3.74 1.48 -9.67
CA GLN A 22 4.47 2.66 -10.14
C GLN A 22 3.77 3.29 -11.34
N GLN A 23 3.28 2.48 -12.30
CA GLN A 23 2.53 3.02 -13.43
C GLN A 23 1.22 3.67 -12.97
N GLU A 24 0.45 2.98 -12.13
CA GLU A 24 -0.86 3.46 -11.69
C GLU A 24 -0.79 4.77 -10.91
N ARG A 25 0.15 4.91 -9.96
CA ARG A 25 0.27 6.17 -9.23
C ARG A 25 0.62 7.33 -10.16
N LEU A 26 1.38 7.08 -11.24
CA LEU A 26 1.71 8.11 -12.22
C LEU A 26 0.49 8.46 -13.09
N GLU A 27 -0.32 7.47 -13.46
CA GLU A 27 -1.59 7.67 -14.18
C GLU A 27 -2.62 8.44 -13.33
N GLU A 28 -2.64 8.20 -12.02
CA GLU A 28 -3.50 8.88 -11.04
C GLU A 28 -2.94 10.24 -10.58
N ASN A 29 -1.78 10.67 -11.09
CA ASN A 29 -1.03 11.86 -10.65
C ASN A 29 -0.79 11.91 -9.13
N LEU A 30 -0.56 10.75 -8.51
CA LEU A 30 -0.27 10.62 -7.09
C LEU A 30 1.24 10.64 -6.83
N ASP A 31 1.67 11.55 -5.97
CA ASP A 31 3.01 11.53 -5.43
C ASP A 31 3.16 10.44 -4.36
N ILE A 32 4.40 9.96 -4.21
CA ILE A 32 4.74 8.99 -3.15
C ILE A 32 4.38 9.59 -1.78
N THR A 33 4.66 10.87 -1.55
CA THR A 33 4.37 11.52 -0.26
C THR A 33 2.87 11.56 0.06
N GLU A 34 2.00 11.68 -0.95
CA GLU A 34 0.54 11.64 -0.78
C GLU A 34 0.06 10.24 -0.41
N ILE A 35 0.63 9.21 -1.04
CA ILE A 35 0.36 7.80 -0.72
C ILE A 35 0.81 7.49 0.71
N GLU A 36 2.04 7.87 1.07
CA GLU A 36 2.57 7.66 2.42
C GLU A 36 1.74 8.39 3.48
N ALA A 37 1.35 9.64 3.23
CA ALA A 37 0.51 10.41 4.13
C ALA A 37 -0.87 9.76 4.31
N ALA A 38 -1.47 9.25 3.23
CA ALA A 38 -2.74 8.53 3.29
C ALA A 38 -2.62 7.23 4.10
N LEU A 39 -1.57 6.44 3.87
CA LEU A 39 -1.29 5.19 4.59
C LEU A 39 -1.03 5.42 6.09
N ILE A 40 -0.38 6.52 6.45
CA ILE A 40 -0.06 6.88 7.84
C ILE A 40 -1.24 7.54 8.56
N GLY A 41 -2.01 8.38 7.87
CA GLY A 41 -2.92 9.33 8.50
C GLY A 41 -4.38 8.91 8.54
N THR A 42 -4.88 8.26 7.49
CA THR A 42 -6.32 8.01 7.32
C THR A 42 -6.65 6.58 6.89
N ALA A 43 -5.65 5.71 6.83
CA ALA A 43 -5.84 4.41 6.21
C ALA A 43 -6.66 3.44 7.05
N GLU A 44 -7.41 2.60 6.37
CA GLU A 44 -8.09 1.43 6.91
C GLU A 44 -7.91 0.23 5.97
N ILE A 45 -7.95 -0.99 6.53
CA ILE A 45 -7.97 -2.21 5.73
C ILE A 45 -9.41 -2.45 5.27
N LEU A 46 -9.63 -2.42 3.95
CA LEU A 46 -10.92 -2.77 3.35
C LEU A 46 -11.11 -4.28 3.27
N GLU A 47 -10.06 -5.00 2.86
CA GLU A 47 -10.08 -6.46 2.66
C GLU A 47 -8.75 -7.07 3.11
N ALA A 48 -8.80 -8.23 3.73
CA ALA A 48 -7.61 -8.95 4.20
C ALA A 48 -7.57 -10.37 3.65
N PHE A 49 -6.40 -10.79 3.15
CA PHE A 49 -6.14 -12.09 2.55
C PHE A 49 -4.95 -12.77 3.27
N PRO A 50 -5.16 -13.32 4.48
CA PRO A 50 -4.09 -13.90 5.31
C PRO A 50 -3.56 -15.24 4.78
N SER A 51 -4.14 -15.79 3.71
CA SER A 51 -3.78 -17.10 3.17
C SER A 51 -3.64 -17.08 1.64
N ASP A 52 -3.29 -15.92 1.09
CA ASP A 52 -3.02 -15.78 -0.34
C ASP A 52 -1.80 -16.66 -0.73
N PRO A 53 -1.84 -17.35 -1.89
CA PRO A 53 -0.77 -18.24 -2.35
C PRO A 53 0.63 -17.65 -2.35
N TRP A 54 0.74 -16.33 -2.42
CA TRP A 54 2.02 -15.65 -2.46
C TRP A 54 2.48 -15.23 -1.06
N GLY A 55 1.58 -14.97 -0.12
CA GLY A 55 1.87 -14.52 1.25
C GLY A 55 0.78 -13.59 1.75
N GLU A 56 0.79 -13.13 3.00
CA GLU A 56 -0.31 -12.31 3.52
C GLU A 56 -0.44 -10.98 2.77
N SER A 57 -1.64 -10.69 2.24
CA SER A 57 -1.96 -9.40 1.60
C SER A 57 -3.21 -8.74 2.18
N CYS A 58 -3.40 -7.46 1.90
CA CYS A 58 -4.60 -6.71 2.21
C CYS A 58 -4.81 -5.55 1.24
N LEU A 59 -6.07 -5.18 0.99
CA LEU A 59 -6.44 -3.94 0.32
C LEU A 59 -6.61 -2.83 1.35
N VAL A 60 -5.89 -1.74 1.18
CA VAL A 60 -5.93 -0.56 2.04
C VAL A 60 -6.60 0.60 1.32
N LEU A 61 -7.44 1.34 2.03
CA LEU A 61 -7.98 2.62 1.60
C LEU A 61 -7.45 3.73 2.50
N GLY A 62 -6.92 4.79 1.92
CA GLY A 62 -6.60 6.05 2.59
C GLY A 62 -7.03 7.24 1.75
N PHE A 63 -6.76 8.46 2.22
CA PHE A 63 -7.20 9.69 1.57
C PHE A 63 -6.08 10.72 1.49
N ALA A 64 -5.85 11.25 0.29
CA ALA A 64 -5.09 12.48 0.07
C ALA A 64 -6.08 13.64 -0.06
N GLY A 65 -6.34 14.34 1.05
CA GLY A 65 -7.43 15.30 1.13
C GLY A 65 -8.78 14.60 0.93
N SER A 66 -9.49 14.93 -0.16
CA SER A 66 -10.76 14.28 -0.54
C SER A 66 -10.60 13.16 -1.57
N GLN A 67 -9.39 12.94 -2.10
CA GLN A 67 -9.13 11.93 -3.10
C GLN A 67 -8.89 10.57 -2.41
N PRO A 68 -9.72 9.55 -2.68
CA PRO A 68 -9.48 8.21 -2.15
C PRO A 68 -8.27 7.58 -2.85
N ILE A 69 -7.43 6.91 -2.07
CA ILE A 69 -6.26 6.18 -2.51
C ILE A 69 -6.45 4.73 -2.08
N HIS A 70 -6.57 3.83 -3.05
CA HIS A 70 -6.67 2.39 -2.80
C HIS A 70 -5.37 1.72 -3.21
N LYS A 71 -4.79 0.92 -2.30
CA LYS A 71 -3.54 0.21 -2.54
C LYS A 71 -3.56 -1.17 -1.89
N SER A 72 -3.25 -2.21 -2.66
CA SER A 72 -2.99 -3.54 -2.08
C SER A 72 -1.57 -3.57 -1.54
N CYS A 73 -1.42 -4.08 -0.32
CA CYS A 73 -0.15 -4.29 0.36
C CYS A 73 0.04 -5.80 0.56
N TRP A 74 1.26 -6.28 0.39
CA TRP A 74 1.57 -7.70 0.53
C TRP A 74 2.92 -7.91 1.22
N ASP A 75 2.99 -8.85 2.16
CA ASP A 75 4.22 -9.25 2.83
C ASP A 75 4.96 -10.30 1.98
N GLY A 76 5.78 -9.79 1.08
CA GLY A 76 6.70 -10.57 0.25
C GLY A 76 8.13 -10.61 0.76
N PRO A 77 8.99 -11.42 0.13
CA PRO A 77 10.44 -11.27 0.22
C PRO A 77 10.83 -9.80 -0.02
N ARG A 78 11.92 -9.32 0.60
CA ARG A 78 12.36 -7.91 0.49
C ARG A 78 12.51 -7.40 -0.95
N GLU A 79 12.72 -8.30 -1.91
CA GLU A 79 12.80 -8.02 -3.36
C GLU A 79 11.41 -7.84 -4.02
N SER A 80 10.32 -7.82 -3.24
CA SER A 80 8.95 -7.96 -3.76
C SER A 80 7.88 -7.28 -2.90
N ARG A 81 8.24 -6.58 -1.81
CA ARG A 81 7.27 -5.86 -0.95
C ARG A 81 6.61 -4.77 -1.77
N THR A 82 5.39 -5.01 -2.19
CA THR A 82 4.77 -4.30 -3.28
C THR A 82 3.49 -3.65 -2.78
N ILE A 83 3.41 -2.33 -2.91
CA ILE A 83 2.13 -1.66 -3.09
C ILE A 83 1.69 -1.96 -4.53
N ALA A 84 0.48 -2.48 -4.80
CA ALA A 84 -0.11 -2.71 -6.16
C ALA A 84 -1.63 -2.68 -6.12
N LYS A 85 -2.34 -2.35 -7.20
CA LYS A 85 -3.79 -2.51 -7.26
C LYS A 85 -4.18 -3.91 -7.79
N HIS A 86 -5.41 -4.31 -7.48
CA HIS A 86 -6.16 -5.36 -8.17
C HIS A 86 -6.79 -4.81 -9.46
#